data_AF-A0AAW1U805-F1
#
_entry.id   AF-A0AAW1U805-F1
#
_cell.length_a   1.000
_cell.length_b   1.000
_cell.length_c   1.000
_cell.angle_alpha   90.00
_cell.angle_beta   90.00
_cell.angle_gamma   90.00
#
_symmetry.space_group_name_H-M   'P 1'
#
loop_
_entity.id
_entity.type
_entity.pdbx_description
1 polymer ?
#
loop_
_entity_poly.entity_id
_entity_poly.type
_entity_poly.pdbx_seq_one_letter_code
_entity_poly.pdbx_strand_id
1 'polypeptide(L)'
;MDAVFTTVNYKNRRNPEIVGNNKNTYLKGVPKMVSIYISRIDADSTEESIKNHLIENCIKQFEIKMGYSKYPNIYKSYIITVPSNILEKIKEPQLWPEGTSISNFLYQLAKSKEQQK
;
A
#
# COMPACT_ATOMS: atom_id res chain seq x y z
N MET A 1 21.45 32.00 34.50
CA MET A 1 20.19 31.25 34.61
C MET A 1 19.93 30.69 33.23
N ASP A 2 20.37 29.46 32.97
CA ASP A 2 20.28 28.85 31.64
C ASP A 2 18.93 28.15 31.49
N ALA A 3 18.17 28.56 30.47
CA ALA A 3 16.88 27.97 30.15
C ALA A 3 17.08 26.62 29.44
N VAL A 4 16.65 25.53 30.08
CA VAL A 4 16.61 24.19 29.48
C VAL A 4 15.34 24.09 28.62
N PHE A 5 15.50 24.18 27.31
CA PHE A 5 14.42 23.90 26.36
C PHE A 5 14.22 22.38 26.26
N THR A 6 13.15 21.88 26.89
CA THR A 6 12.76 20.47 26.75
C THR A 6 11.94 20.31 25.47
N THR A 7 12.49 19.62 24.48
CA THR A 7 11.78 19.32 23.22
C THR A 7 10.64 18.33 23.50
N VAL A 8 9.39 18.81 23.47
CA VAL A 8 8.21 17.95 23.65
C VAL A 8 7.97 17.16 22.36
N ASN A 9 8.21 15.85 22.41
CA ASN A 9 8.01 14.94 21.28
C ASN A 9 6.51 14.60 21.17
N TYR A 10 5.77 15.33 20.32
CA TYR A 10 4.38 15.02 20.00
C TYR A 10 4.30 13.76 19.14
N LYS A 11 4.48 12.58 19.77
CA LYS A 11 4.15 11.30 19.13
C LYS A 11 2.66 11.30 18.85
N ASN A 12 2.32 11.31 17.57
CA ASN A 12 0.98 11.26 17.01
C ASN A 12 0.24 9.99 17.53
N ARG A 13 -0.48 10.10 18.65
CA ARG A 13 -1.23 8.99 19.25
C ARG A 13 -2.51 8.76 18.44
N ARG A 14 -2.41 7.97 17.36
CA ARG A 14 -3.60 7.39 16.75
C ARG A 14 -4.19 6.39 17.75
N ASN A 15 -5.50 6.46 17.96
CA ASN A 15 -6.20 5.44 18.77
C ASN A 15 -5.93 4.05 18.16
N PRO A 16 -5.68 3.02 18.99
CA PRO A 16 -5.46 1.67 18.48
C PRO A 16 -6.71 1.16 17.76
N GLU A 17 -6.51 0.47 16.64
CA GLU A 17 -7.58 -0.19 15.90
C GLU A 17 -8.12 -1.36 16.72
N ILE A 18 -9.45 -1.43 16.91
CA ILE A 18 -10.10 -2.55 17.60
C ILE A 18 -10.46 -3.60 16.55
N VAL A 19 -9.91 -4.81 16.69
CA VAL A 19 -10.20 -5.95 15.82
C VAL A 19 -11.12 -6.92 16.56
N GLY A 20 -12.30 -7.18 15.99
CA GLY A 20 -13.24 -8.16 16.55
C GLY A 20 -12.70 -9.59 16.48
N ASN A 21 -12.91 -10.36 17.54
CA ASN A 21 -12.45 -11.76 17.65
C ASN A 21 -13.59 -12.78 17.87
N ASN A 22 -14.85 -12.32 17.81
CA ASN A 22 -16.01 -13.19 18.00
C ASN A 22 -16.26 -14.05 16.75
N LYS A 23 -16.13 -15.38 16.90
CA LYS A 23 -16.38 -16.36 15.82
C LYS A 23 -17.84 -16.83 15.76
N ASN A 24 -18.67 -16.49 16.74
CA ASN A 24 -20.05 -16.96 16.88
C ASN A 24 -21.04 -15.82 16.57
N THR A 25 -20.98 -15.30 15.36
CA THR A 25 -21.88 -14.26 14.85
C THR A 25 -22.24 -14.55 13.41
N TYR A 26 -23.44 -14.15 12.98
CA TYR A 26 -23.88 -14.24 11.59
C TYR A 26 -23.15 -13.25 10.67
N LEU A 27 -22.49 -12.24 11.24
CA LEU A 27 -21.71 -11.25 10.49
C LEU A 27 -20.35 -11.82 10.09
N LYS A 28 -19.95 -11.60 8.83
CA LYS A 28 -18.62 -11.98 8.33
C LYS A 28 -17.73 -10.75 8.25
N GLY A 29 -16.59 -10.79 8.93
CA GLY A 29 -15.53 -9.79 8.76
C GLY A 29 -14.77 -10.01 7.46
N VAL A 30 -14.24 -8.92 6.88
CA VAL A 30 -13.34 -8.98 5.73
C VAL A 30 -11.90 -8.74 6.18
N PRO A 31 -10.89 -9.38 5.55
CA PRO A 31 -9.50 -9.07 5.82
C PRO A 31 -9.20 -7.59 5.56
N LYS A 32 -8.39 -6.99 6.43
CA LYS A 32 -7.90 -5.63 6.21
C LYS A 32 -7.09 -5.57 4.92
N MET A 33 -7.49 -4.71 4.00
CA MET A 33 -6.77 -4.45 2.75
C MET A 33 -5.72 -3.34 2.94
N VAL A 34 -4.59 -3.47 2.25
CA VAL A 34 -3.48 -2.52 2.27
C VAL A 34 -3.04 -2.27 0.84
N SER A 35 -2.84 -1.00 0.49
CA SER A 35 -2.33 -0.60 -0.82
C SER A 35 -0.82 -0.32 -0.76
N ILE A 36 -0.13 -0.77 -1.78
CA ILE A 36 1.32 -0.65 -1.96
C ILE A 36 1.55 0.02 -3.31
N TYR A 37 2.49 0.95 -3.36
CA TYR A 37 2.89 1.59 -4.59
C TYR A 37 4.17 0.96 -5.11
N ILE A 38 4.16 0.59 -6.38
CA ILE A 38 5.25 -0.07 -7.07
C ILE A 38 5.61 0.80 -8.26
N SER A 39 6.89 1.06 -8.44
CA SER A 39 7.41 1.97 -9.47
C SER A 39 8.69 1.42 -10.07
N ARG A 40 9.13 2.06 -11.16
CA ARG A 40 10.26 1.60 -11.98
C ARG A 40 10.02 0.23 -12.61
N ILE A 41 8.76 -0.07 -12.91
CA ILE A 41 8.41 -1.19 -13.77
C ILE A 41 8.61 -0.74 -15.22
N ASP A 42 9.06 -1.65 -16.08
CA ASP A 42 9.33 -1.37 -17.48
C ASP A 42 8.12 -0.75 -18.21
N ALA A 43 8.38 0.16 -19.15
CA ALA A 43 7.34 0.89 -19.87
C ALA A 43 6.45 -0.01 -20.74
N ASP A 44 6.94 -1.16 -21.20
CA ASP A 44 6.18 -2.10 -22.02
C ASP A 44 5.36 -3.07 -21.16
N SER A 45 5.58 -3.11 -19.85
CA SER A 45 4.79 -3.93 -18.95
C SER A 45 3.32 -3.53 -18.97
N THR A 46 2.45 -4.53 -19.01
CA THR A 46 0.99 -4.37 -18.94
C THR A 46 0.48 -4.75 -17.55
N GLU A 47 -0.77 -4.38 -17.27
CA GLU A 47 -1.41 -4.82 -16.04
C GLU A 47 -1.50 -6.35 -15.97
N GLU A 48 -1.82 -7.02 -17.09
CA GLU A 48 -1.88 -8.49 -17.16
C GLU A 48 -0.55 -9.15 -16.83
N SER A 49 0.57 -8.59 -17.28
CA SER A 49 1.90 -9.13 -16.95
C SER A 49 2.15 -9.15 -15.44
N ILE A 50 1.73 -8.08 -14.74
CA ILE A 50 1.88 -8.01 -13.28
C ILE A 50 0.89 -8.96 -12.59
N LYS A 51 -0.34 -9.07 -13.10
CA LYS A 51 -1.31 -10.05 -12.60
C LYS A 51 -0.75 -11.47 -12.67
N ASN A 52 -0.21 -11.85 -13.83
CA ASN A 52 0.38 -13.17 -14.04
C ASN A 52 1.56 -13.41 -13.10
N HIS A 53 2.47 -12.44 -13.00
CA HIS A 53 3.61 -12.48 -12.08
C HIS A 53 3.19 -12.73 -10.62
N LEU A 54 2.15 -12.05 -10.15
CA LEU A 54 1.63 -12.27 -8.78
C LEU A 54 1.01 -13.66 -8.63
N ILE A 55 0.24 -14.12 -9.61
CA ILE A 55 -0.43 -15.42 -9.60
C ILE A 55 0.60 -16.57 -9.59
N GLU A 56 1.64 -16.48 -10.41
CA GLU A 56 2.76 -17.43 -10.45
C GLU A 56 3.47 -17.53 -9.10
N ASN A 57 3.53 -16.43 -8.37
CA ASN A 57 4.07 -16.36 -7.01
C ASN A 57 3.03 -16.70 -5.92
N CYS A 58 1.97 -17.43 -6.26
CA CYS A 58 0.91 -17.88 -5.34
C CYS A 58 0.13 -16.74 -4.65
N ILE A 59 0.08 -15.55 -5.21
CA ILE A 59 -0.71 -14.42 -4.71
C ILE A 59 -2.00 -14.35 -5.55
N LYS A 60 -3.14 -14.67 -4.94
CA LYS A 60 -4.43 -14.82 -5.65
C LYS A 60 -5.47 -13.74 -5.33
N GLN A 61 -5.27 -13.01 -4.24
CA GLN A 61 -6.21 -11.97 -3.78
C GLN A 61 -5.52 -10.62 -3.85
N PHE A 62 -5.79 -9.87 -4.91
CA PHE A 62 -5.22 -8.56 -5.10
C PHE A 62 -6.06 -7.75 -6.10
N GLU A 63 -5.96 -6.43 -6.02
CA GLU A 63 -6.44 -5.50 -7.05
C GLU A 63 -5.25 -4.70 -7.56
N ILE A 64 -5.18 -4.46 -8.87
CA ILE A 64 -4.14 -3.63 -9.49
C ILE A 64 -4.80 -2.41 -10.09
N LYS A 65 -4.18 -1.25 -9.92
CA LYS A 65 -4.51 -0.01 -10.63
C LYS A 65 -3.24 0.61 -11.17
N MET A 66 -3.29 1.14 -12.39
CA MET A 66 -2.18 1.93 -12.91
C MET A 66 -2.01 3.20 -12.08
N GLY A 67 -0.80 3.44 -11.59
CA GLY A 67 -0.41 4.63 -10.87
C GLY A 67 0.14 5.71 -11.81
N TYR A 68 0.16 6.95 -11.34
CA TYR A 68 0.82 8.04 -12.07
C TYR A 68 2.34 7.80 -12.12
N SER A 69 2.91 7.99 -13.30
CA SER A 69 4.36 7.90 -13.55
C SER A 69 4.84 9.20 -14.16
N LYS A 70 5.96 9.75 -13.65
CA LYS A 70 6.54 11.00 -14.13
C LYS A 70 7.07 10.89 -15.56
N TYR A 71 7.56 9.70 -15.93
CA TYR A 71 8.12 9.40 -17.24
C TYR A 71 7.52 8.10 -17.80
N PRO A 72 6.27 8.12 -18.30
CA PRO A 72 5.54 6.91 -18.70
C PRO A 72 6.19 6.12 -19.84
N ASN A 73 7.04 6.78 -20.65
CA ASN A 73 7.81 6.13 -21.73
C ASN A 73 9.07 5.41 -21.22
N ILE A 74 9.47 5.63 -19.97
CA ILE A 74 10.67 5.03 -19.35
C ILE A 74 10.25 3.98 -18.33
N TYR A 75 9.23 4.30 -17.54
CA TYR A 75 8.70 3.37 -16.55
C TYR A 75 7.22 3.62 -16.27
N LYS A 76 6.57 2.58 -15.79
CA LYS A 76 5.23 2.60 -15.24
C LYS A 76 5.25 2.35 -13.75
N SER A 77 4.15 2.73 -13.12
CA SER A 77 3.92 2.58 -11.70
C SER A 77 2.53 2.02 -11.50
N TYR A 78 2.36 1.26 -10.42
CA TYR A 78 1.14 0.53 -10.12
C TYR A 78 0.83 0.63 -8.64
N ILE A 79 -0.45 0.66 -8.32
CA ILE A 79 -0.95 0.52 -6.96
C ILE A 79 -1.53 -0.88 -6.86
N ILE A 80 -1.00 -1.68 -5.94
CA ILE A 80 -1.46 -3.03 -5.69
C ILE A 80 -2.11 -3.05 -4.31
N THR A 81 -3.38 -3.40 -4.27
CA THR A 81 -4.15 -3.54 -3.02
C THR A 81 -4.31 -5.01 -2.70
N VAL A 82 -3.86 -5.41 -1.51
CA VAL A 82 -3.83 -6.79 -1.06
C VAL A 82 -4.31 -6.93 0.38
N PRO A 83 -4.77 -8.11 0.81
CA PRO A 83 -5.03 -8.33 2.22
C PRO A 83 -3.72 -8.29 3.03
N SER A 84 -3.80 -7.70 4.22
CA SER A 84 -2.65 -7.40 5.09
C SER A 84 -1.79 -8.61 5.46
N ASN A 85 -2.38 -9.81 5.46
CA ASN A 85 -1.70 -11.07 5.72
C ASN A 85 -0.66 -11.46 4.65
N ILE A 86 -0.80 -10.97 3.41
CA ILE A 86 0.17 -11.24 2.32
C ILE A 86 1.09 -10.05 2.04
N LEU A 87 0.98 -8.98 2.83
CA LEU A 87 1.78 -7.76 2.68
C LEU A 87 3.28 -8.03 2.78
N GLU A 88 3.69 -8.88 3.72
CA GLU A 88 5.10 -9.21 3.94
C GLU A 88 5.69 -9.89 2.72
N LYS A 89 4.97 -10.86 2.15
CA LYS A 89 5.36 -11.55 0.91
C LYS A 89 5.52 -10.58 -0.25
N ILE A 90 4.61 -9.61 -0.38
CA ILE A 90 4.70 -8.62 -1.46
C ILE A 90 5.88 -7.67 -1.29
N LYS A 91 6.37 -7.46 -0.07
CA LYS A 91 7.54 -6.62 0.20
C LYS A 91 8.87 -7.35 0.05
N GLU A 92 8.86 -8.65 -0.21
CA GLU A 92 10.08 -9.42 -0.44
C GLU A 92 10.77 -8.91 -1.70
N PRO A 93 12.03 -8.45 -1.62
CA PRO A 93 12.74 -7.94 -2.80
C PRO A 93 12.87 -8.99 -3.91
N GLN A 94 12.96 -10.27 -3.53
CA GLN A 94 13.08 -11.40 -4.45
C GLN A 94 11.83 -11.63 -5.30
N LEU A 95 10.68 -11.10 -4.88
CA LEU A 95 9.46 -11.18 -5.68
C LEU A 95 9.56 -10.28 -6.91
N TRP A 96 10.33 -9.19 -6.88
CA TRP A 96 10.27 -8.15 -7.91
C TRP A 96 11.48 -8.20 -8.84
N PRO A 97 11.30 -7.80 -10.12
CA PRO A 97 12.43 -7.68 -11.03
C PRO A 97 13.39 -6.61 -10.54
N GLU A 98 14.67 -6.78 -10.91
CA GLU A 98 15.74 -5.88 -10.50
C GLU A 98 15.42 -4.42 -10.85
N GLY A 99 15.72 -3.50 -9.91
CA GLY A 99 15.48 -2.07 -10.09
C GLY A 99 14.06 -1.60 -9.74
N THR A 100 13.12 -2.52 -9.47
CA THR A 100 11.78 -2.19 -8.99
C THR A 100 11.84 -1.52 -7.62
N SER A 101 11.04 -0.48 -7.43
CA SER A 101 10.91 0.22 -6.16
C SER A 101 9.52 0.04 -5.56
N ILE A 102 9.47 -0.42 -4.31
CA ILE A 102 8.24 -0.70 -3.56
C ILE A 102 8.15 0.30 -2.40
N SER A 103 7.01 0.98 -2.27
CA SER A 103 6.73 1.86 -1.14
C SER A 103 5.35 1.62 -0.58
N ASN A 104 5.18 1.82 0.73
CA ASN A 104 3.85 1.81 1.32
C ASN A 104 3.06 2.97 0.74
N PHE A 105 1.90 2.70 0.13
CA PHE A 105 1.02 3.76 -0.30
C PHE A 105 0.34 4.33 0.96
N LEU A 106 0.97 5.32 1.57
CA LEU A 106 0.32 6.14 2.57
C LEU A 106 -0.70 6.99 1.83
N TYR A 107 -1.96 6.56 1.83
CA TYR A 107 -3.08 7.45 1.52
C TYR A 107 -2.99 8.58 2.54
N GLN A 108 -2.30 9.67 2.19
CA GLN A 108 -2.52 10.91 2.90
C GLN A 108 -4.01 11.15 2.69
N LEU A 109 -4.79 11.00 3.77
CA LEU A 109 -6.13 11.53 3.84
C LEU A 109 -5.98 13.00 3.50
N ALA A 110 -6.07 13.32 2.21
CA ALA A 110 -6.34 14.66 1.75
C ALA A 110 -7.58 15.03 2.53
N LYS A 111 -7.42 15.97 3.47
CA LYS A 111 -8.56 16.59 4.14
C LYS A 111 -9.50 16.96 3.01
N SER A 112 -10.67 16.34 2.96
CA SER A 112 -11.74 16.67 2.04
C SER A 112 -12.03 18.15 2.24
N LYS A 113 -11.40 19.02 1.44
CA LYS A 113 -11.86 20.39 1.26
C LYS A 113 -12.96 20.32 0.22
N GLU A 114 -14.17 20.45 0.74
CA GLU A 114 -15.29 21.16 0.14
C GLU A 114 -15.85 20.60 -1.18
N GLN A 115 -16.89 19.77 -1.01
CA GLN A 115 -18.13 19.98 -1.74
C GLN A 115 -18.66 21.38 -1.39
N GLN A 116 -18.36 22.39 -2.21
CA GLN A 116 -19.25 23.54 -2.45
C GLN A 116 -18.93 24.09 -3.85
N LYS A 117 -19.73 23.68 -4.83
CA LYS A 117 -20.19 24.57 -5.89
C LYS A 117 -21.55 24.10 -6.39
#